data_AF-A0A2M7SER5-F1
#
_entry.id   AF-A0A2M7SER5-F1
#
_cell.length_a   1.000
_cell.length_b   1.000
_cell.length_c   1.000
_cell.angle_alpha   90.00
_cell.angle_beta   90.00
_cell.angle_gamma   90.00
#
_symmetry.space_group_name_H-M   'P 1'
#
loop_
_entity.id
_entity.type
_entity.pdbx_description
1 polymer ?
#
loop_
_entity_poly.entity_id
_entity_poly.type
_entity_poly.pdbx_seq_one_letter_code
_entity_poly.pdbx_strand_id
1 'polypeptide(L)'
;MAVNFAQGNDYKVWLEKIKQKVRAAQIKAVIKVNAELLAFYWELGVDIVLKQKKSKWGDGVLAQLSRDLAAEFRDIKGFSLSNLKYIKQWYLFYSRSPAFSQQLVGQITQIPWGHNIVIMSKCKNVKEALYYVQNTLIQKAWVPGLDKCQIIFKDLTDKKNRYYVY
;
A
#
# COMPACT_ATOMS: atom_id res chain seq x y z
N MET A 1 -1.57 10.02 51.04
CA MET A 1 -1.68 8.71 50.36
C MET A 1 -1.98 8.97 48.90
N ALA A 2 -1.09 8.57 47.97
CA ALA A 2 -1.36 8.69 46.54
C ALA A 2 -2.36 7.60 46.14
N VAL A 3 -3.49 7.99 45.55
CA VAL A 3 -4.49 7.04 45.04
C VAL A 3 -3.85 6.29 43.87
N ASN A 4 -3.63 4.99 44.03
CA ASN A 4 -3.07 4.15 42.97
C ASN A 4 -4.17 3.75 41.98
N PHE A 5 -4.49 4.66 41.06
CA PHE A 5 -5.52 4.46 40.03
C PHE A 5 -5.27 3.23 39.14
N ALA A 6 -4.03 2.74 39.06
CA ALA A 6 -3.64 1.63 38.17
C ALA A 6 -4.25 0.27 38.55
N GLN A 7 -4.75 0.10 39.78
CA GLN A 7 -5.29 -1.17 40.27
C GLN A 7 -6.82 -1.28 40.15
N GLY A 8 -7.53 -0.18 39.92
CA GLY A 8 -8.99 -0.18 39.77
C GLY A 8 -9.43 -0.86 38.47
N ASN A 9 -10.44 -1.74 38.55
CA ASN A 9 -11.04 -2.39 37.39
C ASN A 9 -11.53 -1.36 36.34
N ASP A 10 -12.10 -0.24 36.82
CA ASP A 10 -12.60 0.84 35.98
C ASP A 10 -11.49 1.53 35.18
N TYR A 11 -10.32 1.75 35.78
CA TYR A 11 -9.16 2.31 35.08
C TYR A 11 -8.64 1.36 34.01
N LYS A 12 -8.57 0.04 34.28
CA LYS A 12 -8.14 -0.95 33.30
C LYS A 12 -9.10 -1.01 32.10
N VAL A 13 -10.40 -1.01 32.35
CA VAL A 13 -11.44 -0.98 31.29
C VAL A 13 -11.33 0.31 30.47
N TRP A 14 -11.15 1.46 31.13
CA TRP A 14 -10.96 2.74 30.46
C TRP A 14 -9.69 2.76 29.61
N LEU A 15 -8.56 2.25 30.14
CA LEU A 15 -7.29 2.16 29.43
C LEU A 15 -7.40 1.29 28.18
N GLU A 16 -8.08 0.14 28.25
CA GLU A 16 -8.31 -0.69 27.06
C GLU A 16 -9.16 0.02 26.00
N LYS A 17 -10.18 0.78 26.41
CA LYS A 17 -10.95 1.64 25.48
C LYS A 17 -10.06 2.71 24.83
N ILE A 18 -9.15 3.34 25.58
CA ILE A 18 -8.20 4.31 25.03
C ILE A 18 -7.24 3.64 24.03
N LYS A 19 -6.67 2.48 24.37
CA LYS A 19 -5.80 1.72 23.44
C LYS A 19 -6.52 1.37 22.15
N GLN A 20 -7.78 0.96 22.22
CA GLN A 20 -8.60 0.69 21.02
C GLN A 20 -8.81 1.94 20.18
N LYS A 21 -9.12 3.09 20.79
CA LYS A 21 -9.25 4.38 20.08
C LYS A 21 -7.94 4.81 19.41
N VAL A 22 -6.81 4.65 20.09
CA VAL A 22 -5.48 4.96 19.53
C VAL A 22 -5.20 4.08 18.32
N ARG A 23 -5.41 2.76 18.43
CA ARG A 23 -5.23 1.82 17.32
C ARG A 23 -6.12 2.17 16.13
N ALA A 24 -7.40 2.50 16.38
CA ALA A 24 -8.32 2.90 15.33
C ALA A 24 -7.89 4.20 14.63
N ALA A 25 -7.41 5.19 15.38
CA ALA A 25 -6.89 6.44 14.84
C ALA A 25 -5.64 6.21 13.97
N GLN A 26 -4.72 5.35 14.41
CA GLN A 26 -3.53 4.97 13.65
C GLN A 26 -3.89 4.28 12.33
N ILE A 27 -4.81 3.30 12.37
CA ILE A 27 -5.29 2.61 11.17
C ILE A 27 -5.88 3.62 10.18
N LYS A 28 -6.71 4.56 10.65
CA LYS A 28 -7.33 5.58 9.80
C LYS A 28 -6.28 6.49 9.15
N ALA A 29 -5.25 6.90 9.89
CA ALA A 29 -4.16 7.70 9.35
C ALA A 29 -3.40 6.95 8.25
N VAL A 30 -3.00 5.71 8.53
CA VAL A 30 -2.27 4.85 7.57
C VAL A 30 -3.07 4.60 6.30
N ILE A 31 -4.38 4.33 6.39
CA ILE A 31 -5.22 4.16 5.20
C ILE A 31 -5.21 5.42 4.34
N LYS A 32 -5.34 6.61 4.95
CA LYS A 32 -5.36 7.87 4.23
C LYS A 32 -4.01 8.13 3.54
N VAL A 33 -2.91 7.96 4.26
CA VAL A 33 -1.57 8.17 3.70
C VAL A 33 -1.26 7.17 2.58
N ASN A 34 -1.63 5.90 2.76
CA ASN A 34 -1.46 4.88 1.72
C ASN A 34 -2.26 5.22 0.45
N ALA A 35 -3.47 5.75 0.58
CA ALA A 35 -4.28 6.15 -0.57
C ALA A 35 -3.60 7.27 -1.38
N GLU A 36 -3.05 8.28 -0.71
CA GLU A 36 -2.29 9.36 -1.37
C GLU A 36 -1.03 8.82 -2.07
N LEU A 37 -0.27 7.95 -1.40
CA LEU A 37 0.92 7.34 -1.99
C LEU A 37 0.58 6.50 -3.23
N LEU A 38 -0.51 5.73 -3.18
CA LEU A 38 -0.92 4.87 -4.28
C LEU A 38 -1.50 5.66 -5.44
N ALA A 39 -2.17 6.79 -5.18
CA ALA A 39 -2.57 7.73 -6.21
C ALA A 39 -1.35 8.31 -6.92
N PHE A 40 -0.33 8.74 -6.17
CA PHE A 40 0.93 9.19 -6.74
C PHE A 40 1.64 8.08 -7.55
N TYR A 41 1.68 6.84 -7.05
CA TYR A 41 2.24 5.72 -7.82
C TYR A 41 1.48 5.47 -9.12
N TRP A 42 0.16 5.67 -9.14
CA TRP A 42 -0.62 5.54 -10.36
C TRP A 42 -0.17 6.57 -11.41
N GLU A 43 -0.07 7.83 -11.02
CA GLU A 43 0.41 8.93 -11.87
C GLU A 43 1.84 8.69 -12.35
N LEU A 44 2.73 8.26 -11.45
CA LEU A 44 4.11 7.92 -11.79
C LEU A 44 4.18 6.77 -12.81
N GLY A 45 3.30 5.78 -12.69
CA GLY A 45 3.18 4.69 -13.65
C GLY A 45 2.75 5.17 -15.05
N VAL A 46 1.80 6.10 -15.11
CA VAL A 46 1.40 6.79 -16.36
C VAL A 46 2.61 7.48 -16.98
N ASP A 47 3.31 8.30 -16.21
CA ASP A 47 4.44 9.11 -16.67
C ASP A 47 5.59 8.26 -17.19
N ILE A 48 5.96 7.21 -16.46
CA ILE A 48 7.00 6.25 -16.89
C ILE A 48 6.65 5.67 -18.26
N VAL A 49 5.42 5.19 -18.44
CA VAL A 49 5.00 4.56 -19.70
C VAL A 49 4.93 5.58 -20.83
N LEU A 50 4.44 6.79 -20.58
CA LEU A 50 4.39 7.85 -21.58
C LEU A 50 5.80 8.29 -22.00
N LYS A 51 6.73 8.45 -21.06
CA LYS A 51 8.11 8.86 -21.37
C LYS A 51 8.85 7.80 -22.18
N GLN A 52 8.68 6.52 -21.84
CA GLN A 52 9.26 5.42 -22.61
C GLN A 52 8.63 5.25 -24.01
N LYS A 53 7.36 5.63 -24.20
CA LYS A 53 6.71 5.61 -25.52
C LYS A 53 7.10 6.79 -26.41
N LYS A 54 7.15 8.00 -25.84
CA LYS A 54 7.41 9.26 -26.59
C LYS A 54 8.89 9.49 -26.88
N SER A 55 9.78 8.84 -26.15
CA SER A 55 11.23 9.05 -26.21
C SER A 55 11.93 7.72 -26.46
N LYS A 56 13.14 7.69 -27.04
CA LYS A 56 13.98 6.47 -27.12
C LYS A 56 14.54 6.04 -25.76
N TRP A 57 13.87 6.40 -24.67
CA TRP A 57 14.29 6.11 -23.31
C TRP A 57 13.95 4.65 -23.03
N GLY A 58 14.93 3.77 -23.24
CA GLY A 58 14.81 2.35 -22.97
C GLY A 58 14.66 2.05 -21.47
N ASP A 59 14.88 0.79 -21.09
CA ASP A 59 14.69 0.34 -19.70
C ASP A 59 15.68 0.97 -18.69
N GLY A 60 16.75 1.61 -19.17
CA GLY A 60 17.71 2.35 -18.35
C GLY A 60 17.11 3.57 -17.63
N VAL A 61 15.98 4.11 -18.10
CA VAL A 61 15.33 5.28 -17.46
C VAL A 61 14.93 5.00 -16.02
N LEU A 62 14.47 3.78 -15.73
CA LEU A 62 14.04 3.43 -14.37
C LEU A 62 15.23 3.37 -13.41
N ALA A 63 16.39 2.94 -13.89
CA ALA A 63 17.60 2.89 -13.08
C ALA A 63 18.10 4.30 -12.76
N GLN A 64 18.06 5.21 -13.74
CA GLN A 64 18.40 6.62 -13.55
C GLN A 64 17.40 7.29 -12.58
N LEU A 65 16.10 7.15 -12.83
CA LEU A 65 15.05 7.69 -11.98
C LEU A 65 15.16 7.19 -10.53
N SER A 66 15.46 5.90 -10.33
CA SER A 66 15.68 5.34 -9.00
C SER A 66 16.84 6.02 -8.27
N ARG A 67 17.97 6.24 -8.96
CA ARG A 67 19.14 6.90 -8.38
C ARG A 67 18.84 8.36 -8.02
N ASP A 68 18.22 9.09 -8.94
CA ASP A 68 17.93 10.51 -8.76
C ASP A 68 16.95 10.74 -7.60
N LEU A 69 15.86 9.96 -7.56
CA LEU A 69 14.88 10.04 -6.47
C LEU A 69 15.48 9.60 -5.13
N ALA A 70 16.35 8.59 -5.11
CA ALA A 70 17.01 8.16 -3.88
C ALA A 70 18.04 9.19 -3.37
N ALA A 71 18.68 9.95 -4.28
CA ALA A 71 19.63 10.99 -3.92
C ALA A 71 18.94 12.21 -3.30
N GLU A 72 17.79 12.61 -3.88
CA GLU A 72 16.98 13.74 -3.43
C GLU A 72 16.20 13.42 -2.15
N PHE A 73 15.54 12.25 -2.11
CA PHE A 73 14.61 11.88 -1.05
C PHE A 73 15.17 10.75 -0.16
N ARG A 74 16.29 11.00 0.53
CA ARG A 74 17.05 9.97 1.27
C ARG A 74 16.27 9.30 2.41
N ASP A 75 15.33 10.02 3.03
CA ASP A 75 14.51 9.53 4.14
C ASP A 75 13.23 8.80 3.68
N ILE A 76 12.97 8.82 2.37
CA ILE A 76 11.72 8.37 1.76
C ILE A 76 11.97 7.03 1.04
N LYS A 77 11.28 5.98 1.49
CA LYS A 77 11.41 4.63 0.93
C LYS A 77 10.37 4.37 -0.15
N GLY A 78 10.72 3.62 -1.19
CA GLY A 78 9.77 3.26 -2.25
C GLY A 78 10.20 3.66 -3.66
N PHE A 79 11.38 4.27 -3.80
CA PHE A 79 11.96 4.61 -5.11
C PHE A 79 13.07 3.67 -5.56
N SER A 80 13.09 2.44 -5.04
CA SER A 80 14.00 1.42 -5.57
C SER A 80 13.64 1.05 -7.00
N LEU A 81 14.63 0.66 -7.80
CA LEU A 81 14.44 0.22 -9.17
C LEU A 81 13.37 -0.89 -9.28
N SER A 82 13.38 -1.85 -8.36
CA SER A 82 12.38 -2.92 -8.31
C SER A 82 10.98 -2.36 -8.06
N ASN A 83 10.83 -1.37 -7.16
CA ASN A 83 9.53 -0.78 -6.91
C ASN A 83 9.02 0.04 -8.09
N LEU A 84 9.88 0.81 -8.77
CA LEU A 84 9.51 1.52 -9.99
C LEU A 84 9.07 0.57 -11.12
N LYS A 85 9.69 -0.62 -11.22
CA LYS A 85 9.21 -1.68 -12.11
C LYS A 85 7.82 -2.19 -11.73
N TYR A 86 7.55 -2.40 -10.45
CA TYR A 86 6.21 -2.79 -9.98
C TYR A 86 5.17 -1.70 -10.24
N ILE A 87 5.50 -0.43 -10.02
CA ILE A 87 4.62 0.71 -10.33
C ILE A 87 4.24 0.73 -11.81
N LYS A 88 5.24 0.61 -12.70
CA LYS A 88 5.02 0.51 -14.15
C LYS A 88 4.12 -0.70 -14.50
N GLN A 89 4.42 -1.87 -13.95
CA GLN A 89 3.64 -3.08 -14.19
C GLN A 89 2.20 -2.93 -13.71
N TRP A 90 2.00 -2.31 -12.55
CA TRP A 90 0.69 -2.10 -11.92
C TRP A 90 -0.19 -1.22 -12.79
N TYR A 91 0.33 -0.09 -13.24
CA TYR A 91 -0.37 0.76 -14.20
C TYR A 91 -0.69 0.01 -15.50
N LEU A 92 0.28 -0.69 -16.09
CA LEU A 92 0.08 -1.44 -17.34
C LEU A 92 -0.93 -2.58 -17.19
N PHE A 93 -0.95 -3.27 -16.06
CA PHE A 93 -1.86 -4.38 -15.79
C PHE A 93 -3.31 -3.90 -15.80
N TYR A 94 -3.59 -2.84 -15.04
CA TYR A 94 -4.94 -2.30 -14.89
C TYR A 94 -5.40 -1.45 -16.08
N SER A 95 -4.48 -0.83 -16.82
CA SER A 95 -4.79 -0.05 -18.03
C SER A 95 -5.26 -0.89 -19.22
N ARG A 96 -5.15 -2.22 -19.16
CA ARG A 96 -5.66 -3.13 -20.20
C ARG A 96 -7.18 -3.19 -20.28
N SER A 97 -7.90 -2.67 -19.30
CA SER A 97 -9.37 -2.70 -19.26
C SER A 97 -9.95 -1.31 -18.97
N PRO A 98 -9.99 -0.41 -19.99
CA PRO A 98 -10.39 0.99 -19.83
C PRO A 98 -11.79 1.18 -19.24
N ALA A 99 -12.69 0.24 -19.51
CA ALA A 99 -14.07 0.23 -19.02
C ALA A 99 -14.19 0.30 -17.49
N PHE A 100 -13.14 -0.05 -16.75
CA PHE A 100 -13.13 -0.03 -15.28
C PHE A 100 -12.25 1.09 -14.69
N SER A 101 -11.58 1.89 -15.52
CA SER A 101 -10.42 2.71 -15.13
C SER A 101 -10.66 3.60 -13.89
N GLN A 102 -11.70 4.42 -13.86
CA GLN A 102 -11.89 5.40 -12.76
C GLN A 102 -12.35 4.75 -11.44
N GLN A 103 -13.32 3.83 -11.51
CA GLN A 103 -13.81 3.10 -10.33
C GLN A 103 -12.75 2.13 -9.78
N LEU A 104 -11.93 1.57 -10.67
CA LEU A 104 -10.86 0.65 -10.31
C LEU A 104 -9.72 1.36 -9.58
N VAL A 105 -9.30 2.54 -10.05
CA VAL A 105 -8.27 3.36 -9.36
C VAL A 105 -8.71 3.66 -7.92
N GLY A 106 -9.98 4.01 -7.72
CA GLY A 106 -10.53 4.24 -6.38
C GLY A 106 -10.53 3.00 -5.47
N GLN A 107 -10.52 1.78 -6.02
CA GLN A 107 -10.49 0.54 -5.22
C GLN A 107 -9.05 0.07 -4.94
N ILE A 108 -8.18 0.10 -5.95
CA ILE A 108 -6.80 -0.38 -5.83
C ILE A 108 -5.94 0.54 -4.95
N THR A 109 -6.29 1.81 -4.83
CA THR A 109 -5.63 2.78 -3.93
C THR A 109 -6.05 2.63 -2.47
N GLN A 110 -7.09 1.84 -2.18
CA GLN A 110 -7.61 1.62 -0.82
C GLN A 110 -7.07 0.35 -0.17
N ILE A 111 -6.27 -0.44 -0.90
CA ILE A 111 -5.61 -1.64 -0.37
C ILE A 111 -4.09 -1.40 -0.25
N PRO A 112 -3.40 -2.02 0.73
CA PRO A 112 -1.94 -1.89 0.87
C PRO A 112 -1.17 -2.20 -0.42
N TRP A 113 -0.05 -1.49 -0.65
CA TRP A 113 0.79 -1.68 -1.84
C TRP A 113 1.27 -3.13 -2.03
N GLY A 114 1.63 -3.81 -0.94
CA GLY A 114 2.02 -5.22 -1.00
C GLY A 114 0.90 -6.12 -1.55
N HIS A 115 -0.37 -5.84 -1.21
CA HIS A 115 -1.50 -6.57 -1.75
C HIS A 115 -1.68 -6.31 -3.24
N ASN A 116 -1.51 -5.05 -3.68
CA ASN A 116 -1.52 -4.71 -5.11
C ASN A 116 -0.48 -5.52 -5.90
N ILE A 117 0.76 -5.61 -5.40
CA ILE A 117 1.83 -6.40 -6.04
C ILE A 117 1.42 -7.88 -6.12
N VAL A 118 0.96 -8.47 -5.01
CA VAL A 118 0.58 -9.89 -4.98
C VAL A 118 -0.56 -10.18 -5.94
N ILE A 119 -1.63 -9.37 -5.90
CA ILE A 119 -2.80 -9.53 -6.76
C ILE A 119 -2.39 -9.45 -8.24
N MET A 120 -1.68 -8.39 -8.63
CA MET A 120 -1.21 -8.22 -10.02
C MET A 120 -0.31 -9.39 -10.45
N SER A 121 0.58 -9.86 -9.57
CA SER A 121 1.54 -10.92 -9.92
C SER A 121 0.91 -12.30 -10.11
N LYS A 122 -0.27 -12.53 -9.53
CA LYS A 122 -0.94 -13.85 -9.52
C LYS A 122 -2.18 -13.92 -10.40
N CYS A 123 -2.83 -12.79 -10.69
CA CYS A 123 -4.06 -12.77 -11.47
C CYS A 123 -3.75 -12.75 -12.98
N LYS A 124 -4.52 -13.51 -13.75
CA LYS A 124 -4.37 -13.62 -15.21
C LYS A 124 -4.93 -12.40 -15.94
N ASN A 125 -5.94 -11.75 -15.36
CA ASN A 125 -6.63 -10.62 -15.96
C ASN A 125 -7.18 -9.66 -14.89
N VAL A 126 -7.62 -8.48 -15.34
CA VAL A 126 -8.12 -7.41 -14.48
C VAL A 126 -9.40 -7.82 -13.74
N LYS A 127 -10.27 -8.65 -14.34
CA LYS A 127 -11.52 -9.10 -13.72
C LYS A 127 -11.26 -9.97 -12.49
N GLU A 128 -10.34 -10.91 -12.61
CA GLU A 128 -9.88 -11.75 -11.49
C GLU A 128 -9.22 -10.90 -10.40
N ALA A 129 -8.37 -9.95 -10.78
CA ALA A 129 -7.75 -9.03 -9.83
C ALA A 129 -8.79 -8.19 -9.07
N LEU A 130 -9.81 -7.67 -9.76
CA LEU A 130 -10.89 -6.90 -9.14
C LEU A 130 -11.66 -7.70 -8.09
N TYR A 131 -11.91 -8.99 -8.34
CA TYR A 131 -12.53 -9.86 -7.34
C TYR A 131 -11.70 -9.87 -6.04
N TYR A 132 -10.38 -10.06 -6.13
CA TYR A 132 -9.52 -10.06 -4.94
C TYR A 132 -9.39 -8.68 -4.26
N VAL A 133 -9.35 -7.60 -5.04
CA VAL A 133 -9.35 -6.23 -4.51
C VAL A 133 -10.63 -6.00 -3.69
N GLN A 134 -11.79 -6.31 -4.25
CA GLN A 134 -13.08 -6.11 -3.58
C GLN A 134 -13.20 -6.96 -2.31
N ASN A 135 -12.79 -8.23 -2.36
CA ASN A 135 -12.78 -9.07 -1.17
C ASN A 135 -11.85 -8.52 -0.08
N THR A 136 -10.67 -7.99 -0.45
CA THR A 136 -9.74 -7.35 0.50
C THR A 136 -10.37 -6.12 1.17
N LEU A 137 -11.15 -5.34 0.43
CA LEU A 137 -11.84 -4.16 0.96
C LEU A 137 -12.99 -4.53 1.92
N ILE A 138 -13.77 -5.55 1.58
CA ILE A 138 -14.95 -5.98 2.35
C ILE A 138 -14.53 -6.60 3.69
N GLN A 139 -13.56 -7.51 3.67
CA GLN A 139 -13.19 -8.26 4.87
C GLN A 139 -12.43 -7.41 5.90
N LYS A 140 -11.87 -6.26 5.49
CA LYS A 140 -10.92 -5.45 6.29
C LYS A 140 -9.79 -6.28 6.92
N ALA A 141 -9.59 -7.48 6.37
CA ALA A 141 -8.72 -8.57 6.76
C ALA A 141 -8.50 -9.42 5.51
N TRP A 142 -7.40 -10.16 5.45
CA TRP A 142 -6.98 -10.87 4.25
C TRP A 142 -7.74 -12.19 4.04
N VAL A 143 -8.08 -12.51 2.78
CA VAL A 143 -8.91 -13.68 2.38
C VAL A 143 -8.08 -14.98 2.39
N PRO A 144 -8.51 -16.05 3.11
CA PRO A 144 -7.82 -17.35 3.08
C PRO A 144 -7.74 -17.95 1.67
N GLY A 145 -6.56 -18.47 1.26
CA GLY A 145 -6.32 -19.05 -0.08
C GLY A 145 -5.07 -18.53 -0.83
N LEU A 146 -4.33 -17.55 -0.32
CA LEU A 146 -2.92 -17.26 -0.70
C LEU A 146 -1.99 -17.61 0.48
N ASP A 147 -1.91 -18.89 0.83
CA ASP A 147 -1.36 -19.42 2.10
C ASP A 147 0.16 -19.29 2.34
N LYS A 148 0.80 -18.19 1.91
CA LYS A 148 2.19 -17.86 2.29
C LYS A 148 2.42 -16.41 2.71
N CYS A 149 1.40 -15.68 3.18
CA CYS A 149 1.56 -14.28 3.60
C CYS A 149 0.87 -13.95 4.93
N GLN A 150 1.13 -14.75 5.98
CA GLN A 150 0.75 -14.42 7.36
C GLN A 150 1.54 -13.24 7.98
N ILE A 151 2.52 -12.67 7.28
CA ILE A 151 3.46 -11.68 7.86
C ILE A 151 3.22 -10.29 7.25
N ILE A 152 2.06 -9.67 7.50
CA ILE A 152 1.96 -8.20 7.28
C ILE A 152 1.17 -7.49 8.39
N PHE A 153 0.17 -8.10 9.04
CA PHE A 153 -0.60 -7.38 10.07
C PHE A 153 0.08 -7.28 11.43
N LYS A 154 0.93 -8.23 11.82
CA LYS A 154 1.59 -8.21 13.15
C LYS A 154 2.76 -7.20 13.21
N ASP A 155 3.33 -6.86 12.06
CA ASP A 155 4.51 -6.02 11.94
C ASP A 155 4.20 -4.51 11.84
N LEU A 156 2.97 -4.12 11.50
CA LEU A 156 2.61 -2.70 11.34
C LEU A 156 2.45 -1.95 12.67
N THR A 157 2.40 -2.67 13.79
CA THR A 157 2.34 -2.09 15.15
C THR A 157 3.60 -2.33 15.98
N ASP A 158 4.56 -3.12 15.49
CA ASP A 158 5.84 -3.34 16.16
C ASP A 158 6.89 -2.37 15.61
N LYS A 159 7.69 -1.77 16.49
CA LYS A 159 8.61 -0.65 16.23
C LYS A 159 9.71 -0.94 15.20
N LYS A 160 9.76 -2.15 14.65
CA LYS A 160 10.79 -2.64 13.73
C LYS A 160 10.43 -2.56 12.25
N ASN A 161 9.17 -2.38 11.85
CA ASN A 161 8.81 -2.35 10.43
C ASN A 161 8.47 -0.95 9.89
N ARG A 162 9.41 0.01 10.06
CA ARG A 162 9.41 1.33 9.40
C ARG A 162 9.73 1.25 7.89
N TYR A 163 9.26 0.23 7.18
CA TYR A 163 9.68 0.00 5.79
C TYR A 163 8.58 0.22 4.75
N TYR A 164 7.29 0.28 5.12
CA TYR A 164 6.20 0.47 4.14
C TYR A 164 4.99 1.25 4.69
N VAL A 165 5.23 2.11 5.68
CA VAL A 165 4.20 3.02 6.21
C VAL A 165 4.77 4.42 6.11
N TYR A 166 4.14 5.26 5.31
CA TYR A 166 4.18 6.71 5.51
C TYR A 166 3.09 7.08 6.53
#